data_AF-A0A970C9Y2-F1
#
_entry.id   AF-A0A970C9Y2-F1
#
_cell.length_a   1.000
_cell.length_b   1.000
_cell.length_c   1.000
_cell.angle_alpha   90.00
_cell.angle_beta   90.00
_cell.angle_gamma   90.00
#
_symmetry.space_group_name_H-M   'P 1'
#
loop_
_entity.id
_entity.type
_entity.pdbx_description
1 polymer ?
#
loop_
_entity_poly.entity_id
_entity_poly.type
_entity_poly.pdbx_seq_one_letter_code
_entity_poly.pdbx_strand_id
1 'polypeptide(L)'
;MRELTLRVDCPRLSINGEPYDLRLTELELYTRAQALFARCARFGETAAQAGELLAAARDAAGLLDETLGEGAAARISGGRPVSLTLALEWLGVLAEEAAVRFASRAAEDDEDDGGGDDSPG
;
A
#
# COMPACT_ATOMS: atom_id res chain seq x y z
N MET A 1 14.85 20.84 -28.11
CA MET A 1 14.62 19.49 -27.56
C MET A 1 14.03 19.69 -26.18
N ARG A 2 12.81 19.21 -25.89
CA ARG A 2 12.22 19.31 -24.54
C ARG A 2 12.89 18.27 -23.64
N GLU A 3 13.28 18.68 -22.45
CA GLU A 3 13.95 17.87 -21.45
C GLU A 3 12.96 16.83 -20.88
N LEU A 4 13.34 15.56 -20.88
CA LEU A 4 12.52 14.47 -20.36
C LEU A 4 12.93 14.24 -18.90
N THR A 5 12.22 14.88 -17.96
CA THR A 5 12.50 14.71 -16.54
C THR A 5 11.84 13.43 -16.03
N LEU A 6 12.61 12.35 -15.95
CA LEU A 6 12.17 11.09 -15.36
C LEU A 6 12.40 11.16 -13.84
N ARG A 7 11.33 11.31 -13.06
CA ARG A 7 11.37 11.08 -11.60
C ARG A 7 10.96 9.64 -11.33
N VAL A 8 11.89 8.84 -10.82
CA VAL A 8 11.62 7.48 -10.33
C VAL A 8 11.71 7.53 -8.81
N ASP A 9 10.62 7.91 -8.18
CA ASP A 9 10.49 7.87 -6.73
C ASP A 9 9.95 6.49 -6.34
N CYS A 10 10.85 5.57 -5.97
CA CYS A 10 10.48 4.32 -5.31
C CYS A 10 10.42 4.59 -3.79
N PRO A 11 9.23 4.71 -3.18
CA PRO A 11 9.15 5.00 -1.76
C PRO A 11 9.70 3.83 -0.94
N ARG A 12 10.64 4.12 -0.04
CA ARG A 12 11.19 3.14 0.90
C ARG A 12 10.45 3.23 2.23
N LEU A 13 10.16 2.08 2.83
CA LEU A 13 9.62 1.91 4.17
C LEU A 13 10.65 1.21 5.07
N SER A 14 10.55 1.41 6.37
CA SER A 14 11.30 0.60 7.34
C SER A 14 10.33 -0.17 8.22
N ILE A 15 10.46 -1.50 8.24
CA ILE A 15 9.65 -2.41 9.06
C ILE A 15 10.60 -3.21 9.94
N ASN A 16 10.43 -3.14 11.26
CA ASN A 16 11.34 -3.76 12.23
C ASN A 16 12.83 -3.38 12.04
N GLY A 17 13.10 -2.17 11.54
CA GLY A 17 14.45 -1.69 11.25
C GLY A 17 15.03 -2.17 9.91
N GLU A 18 14.32 -3.02 9.17
CA GLU A 18 14.71 -3.46 7.83
C GLU A 18 14.09 -2.56 6.75
N PRO A 19 14.86 -2.13 5.74
CA PRO A 19 14.33 -1.35 4.64
C PRO A 19 13.59 -2.23 3.61
N TYR A 20 12.45 -1.75 3.14
CA TYR A 20 11.68 -2.33 2.05
C TYR A 20 11.38 -1.28 1.00
N ASP A 21 11.70 -1.58 -0.25
CA ASP A 21 11.32 -0.73 -1.39
C ASP A 21 9.90 -1.12 -1.82
N LEU A 22 8.98 -0.15 -1.82
CA LEU A 22 7.61 -0.39 -2.29
C LEU A 22 7.62 -0.65 -3.79
N ARG A 23 6.97 -1.76 -4.17
CA ARG A 23 6.86 -2.20 -5.56
C ARG A 23 5.53 -1.84 -6.21
N LEU A 24 4.51 -1.58 -5.39
CA LEU A 24 3.23 -1.07 -5.83
C LEU A 24 3.17 0.44 -5.63
N THR A 25 2.42 1.11 -6.50
CA THR A 25 2.07 2.53 -6.29
C THR A 25 1.14 2.68 -5.08
N GLU A 26 1.14 3.87 -4.48
CA GLU A 26 0.30 4.17 -3.31
C GLU A 26 -1.19 3.92 -3.59
N LEU A 27 -1.68 4.36 -4.75
CA LEU A 27 -3.05 4.15 -5.20
C LEU A 27 -3.39 2.67 -5.39
N GLU A 28 -2.48 1.90 -6.01
CA GLU A 28 -2.70 0.47 -6.24
C GLU A 28 -2.74 -0.31 -4.92
N LEU A 29 -1.80 -0.04 -4.02
CA LEU A 29 -1.78 -0.63 -2.68
C LEU A 29 -3.07 -0.34 -1.92
N TYR A 30 -3.48 0.92 -1.87
CA TYR A 30 -4.71 1.33 -1.20
C TYR A 30 -5.95 0.62 -1.78
N THR A 31 -6.09 0.63 -3.12
CA THR A 31 -7.25 0.04 -3.81
C THR A 31 -7.35 -1.47 -3.57
N ARG A 32 -6.22 -2.17 -3.67
CA ARG A 32 -6.18 -3.63 -3.49
C ARG A 32 -6.39 -4.03 -2.03
N ALA A 33 -5.82 -3.29 -1.08
CA ALA A 33 -6.07 -3.49 0.34
C ALA A 33 -7.55 -3.26 0.69
N GLN A 34 -8.15 -2.18 0.18
CA GLN A 34 -9.57 -1.87 0.39
C GLN A 34 -10.49 -2.98 -0.17
N ALA A 35 -10.21 -3.49 -1.37
CA ALA A 35 -10.97 -4.59 -1.95
C ALA A 35 -10.91 -5.86 -1.09
N LEU A 36 -9.72 -6.17 -0.55
CA LEU A 36 -9.53 -7.29 0.37
C LEU A 36 -10.27 -7.10 1.69
N PHE A 37 -10.24 -5.89 2.27
CA PHE A 37 -11.01 -5.57 3.48
C PHE A 37 -12.51 -5.69 3.26
N ALA A 38 -13.02 -5.15 2.16
CA ALA A 38 -14.43 -5.26 1.80
C ALA A 38 -14.87 -6.72 1.65
N ARG A 39 -14.02 -7.56 1.05
CA ARG A 39 -14.26 -9.01 0.96
C ARG A 39 -14.30 -9.65 2.35
N CYS A 40 -13.34 -9.34 3.21
CA CYS A 40 -13.25 -9.94 4.55
C CYS A 40 -14.40 -9.48 5.48
N ALA A 41 -14.87 -8.25 5.34
CA ALA A 41 -16.02 -7.74 6.11
C ALA A 41 -17.29 -8.59 5.89
N ARG A 42 -17.50 -9.08 4.66
CA ARG A 42 -18.65 -9.95 4.31
C ARG A 42 -18.65 -11.29 5.04
N PHE A 43 -17.50 -11.76 5.53
CA PHE A 43 -17.41 -12.97 6.35
C PHE A 43 -18.00 -12.78 7.76
N GLY A 44 -18.12 -11.53 8.24
CA GLY A 44 -18.82 -11.22 9.49
C GLY A 44 -20.34 -11.22 9.33
N GLU A 45 -20.84 -11.06 8.10
CA GLU A 45 -22.27 -10.98 7.77
C GLU A 45 -22.85 -12.33 7.32
N THR A 46 -22.01 -13.17 6.73
CA THR A 46 -22.38 -14.48 6.18
C THR A 46 -21.44 -15.56 6.69
N ALA A 47 -21.95 -16.78 6.92
CA ALA A 47 -21.11 -17.89 7.36
C ALA A 47 -20.07 -18.25 6.28
N ALA A 48 -18.86 -17.73 6.44
CA ALA A 48 -17.74 -18.02 5.53
C ALA A 48 -17.31 -19.49 5.66
N GLN A 49 -17.01 -20.11 4.53
CA GLN A 49 -16.45 -21.45 4.50
C GLN A 49 -14.95 -21.39 4.82
N ALA A 50 -14.41 -22.44 5.44
CA ALA A 50 -12.99 -22.51 5.79
C ALA A 50 -12.06 -22.30 4.57
N GLY A 51 -12.47 -22.75 3.39
CA GLY A 51 -11.73 -22.53 2.14
C GLY A 51 -11.65 -21.06 1.73
N GLU A 52 -12.70 -20.28 1.97
CA GLU A 52 -12.74 -18.84 1.65
C GLU A 52 -11.84 -18.04 2.58
N LEU A 53 -11.83 -18.39 3.87
CA LEU A 53 -10.93 -17.78 4.86
C LEU A 53 -9.46 -18.09 4.54
N LEU A 54 -9.17 -19.33 4.13
CA LEU A 54 -7.81 -19.72 3.75
C LEU A 54 -7.36 -19.01 2.46
N ALA A 55 -8.23 -18.88 1.47
CA ALA A 55 -7.96 -18.10 0.26
C ALA A 55 -7.68 -16.64 0.61
N ALA A 56 -8.49 -16.04 1.50
CA ALA A 56 -8.25 -14.68 1.95
C ALA A 56 -6.92 -14.50 2.67
N ALA A 57 -6.53 -15.45 3.51
CA ALA A 57 -5.22 -15.41 4.18
C ALA A 57 -4.06 -15.44 3.17
N ARG A 58 -4.18 -16.28 2.14
CA ARG A 58 -3.17 -16.39 1.07
C ARG A 58 -3.09 -15.12 0.23
N ASP A 59 -4.24 -14.54 -0.14
CA ASP A 59 -4.27 -13.29 -0.90
C ASP A 59 -3.69 -12.12 -0.10
N ALA A 60 -3.95 -12.07 1.22
CA ALA A 60 -3.38 -11.05 2.09
C ALA A 60 -1.85 -11.15 2.16
N ALA A 61 -1.33 -12.36 2.37
CA ALA A 61 0.12 -12.61 2.37
C ALA A 61 0.75 -12.34 0.99
N GLY A 62 0.07 -12.74 -0.08
CA GLY A 62 0.50 -12.48 -1.46
C GLY A 62 0.59 -10.98 -1.76
N LEU A 63 -0.41 -10.20 -1.34
CA LEU A 63 -0.38 -8.75 -1.51
C LEU A 63 0.76 -8.09 -0.73
N LEU A 64 1.09 -8.57 0.48
CA LEU A 64 2.26 -8.11 1.23
C LEU A 64 3.58 -8.38 0.48
N ASP A 65 3.73 -9.60 -0.07
CA ASP A 65 4.91 -9.99 -0.84
C ASP A 65 4.99 -9.23 -2.18
N GLU A 66 3.87 -8.97 -2.84
CA GLU A 66 3.84 -8.13 -4.04
C GLU A 66 4.24 -6.69 -3.72
N THR A 67 3.79 -6.16 -2.58
CA THR A 67 4.05 -4.78 -2.15
C THR A 67 5.50 -4.55 -1.72
N LEU A 68 6.07 -5.48 -0.95
CA LEU A 68 7.36 -5.32 -0.26
C LEU A 68 8.47 -6.21 -0.85
N GLY A 69 8.13 -7.03 -1.84
CA GLY A 69 9.00 -8.03 -2.46
C GLY A 69 8.78 -9.44 -1.92
N GLU A 70 9.08 -10.43 -2.76
CA GLU A 70 8.85 -11.85 -2.47
C GLU A 70 9.40 -12.27 -1.10
N GLY A 71 8.57 -12.99 -0.34
CA GLY A 71 8.90 -13.46 1.01
C GLY A 71 9.01 -12.37 2.07
N ALA A 72 8.56 -11.14 1.82
CA ALA A 72 8.52 -10.09 2.82
C ALA A 72 7.66 -10.48 4.03
N ALA A 73 6.48 -11.07 3.83
CA ALA A 73 5.62 -11.50 4.91
C ALA A 73 6.31 -12.51 5.84
N ALA A 74 7.07 -13.45 5.26
CA ALA A 74 7.86 -14.43 6.02
C ALA A 74 9.06 -13.79 6.72
N ARG A 75 9.75 -12.83 6.11
CA ARG A 75 10.86 -12.10 6.76
C ARG A 75 10.38 -11.30 7.96
N ILE A 76 9.31 -10.52 7.79
CA ILE A 76 8.71 -9.70 8.83
C ILE A 76 8.24 -10.56 10.01
N SER A 77 7.67 -11.74 9.75
CA SER A 77 7.17 -12.64 10.80
C SER A 77 8.26 -13.46 11.51
N GLY A 78 9.50 -13.46 10.99
CA GLY A 78 10.57 -14.35 11.43
C GLY A 78 10.33 -15.81 11.04
N GLY A 79 9.75 -16.04 9.86
CA GLY A 79 9.44 -17.37 9.32
C GLY A 79 8.19 -18.03 9.90
N ARG A 80 7.44 -17.31 10.75
CA ARG A 80 6.21 -17.83 11.36
C ARG A 80 5.01 -17.65 10.42
N PRO A 81 4.04 -18.58 10.44
CA PRO A 81 2.78 -18.39 9.72
C PRO A 81 2.10 -17.09 10.12
N VAL A 82 1.71 -16.28 9.13
CA VAL A 82 0.96 -15.05 9.33
C VAL A 82 -0.53 -15.39 9.28
N SER A 83 -1.28 -15.03 10.33
CA SER A 83 -2.73 -15.20 10.34
C SER A 83 -3.39 -14.18 9.40
N LEU A 84 -4.60 -14.46 8.93
CA LEU A 84 -5.36 -13.49 8.13
C LEU A 84 -5.47 -12.14 8.84
N THR A 85 -5.83 -12.14 10.12
CA THR A 85 -5.94 -10.90 10.93
C THR A 85 -4.64 -10.09 10.93
N LEU A 86 -3.51 -10.75 11.21
CA LEU A 86 -2.22 -10.06 11.25
C LEU A 86 -1.81 -9.50 9.88
N ALA A 87 -2.07 -10.25 8.80
CA ALA A 87 -1.82 -9.78 7.45
C ALA A 87 -2.70 -8.56 7.10
N LEU A 88 -3.97 -8.57 7.51
CA LEU A 88 -4.88 -7.44 7.32
C LEU A 88 -4.45 -6.21 8.12
N GLU A 89 -3.98 -6.38 9.35
CA GLU A 89 -3.42 -5.29 10.16
C GLU A 89 -2.22 -4.64 9.46
N TRP A 90 -1.26 -5.44 8.98
CA TRP A 90 -0.10 -4.92 8.26
C TRP A 90 -0.49 -4.19 6.96
N LEU A 91 -1.40 -4.77 6.17
CA LEU A 91 -1.92 -4.12 4.97
C LEU A 91 -2.66 -2.82 5.30
N GLY A 92 -3.35 -2.74 6.44
CA GLY A 92 -4.05 -1.55 6.89
C GLY A 92 -3.09 -0.41 7.16
N VAL A 93 -2.02 -0.69 7.92
CA VAL A 93 -0.94 0.27 8.19
C VAL A 93 -0.29 0.74 6.90
N LEU A 94 0.02 -0.19 5.98
CA LEU A 94 0.62 0.16 4.69
C LEU A 94 -0.29 1.02 3.81
N ALA A 95 -1.59 0.72 3.79
CA ALA A 95 -2.57 1.48 3.02
C ALA A 95 -2.82 2.87 3.62
N GLU A 96 -2.82 3.00 4.94
CA GLU A 96 -2.92 4.29 5.64
C GLU A 96 -1.72 5.19 5.32
N GLU A 97 -0.50 4.67 5.46
CA GLU A 97 0.73 5.39 5.11
C GLU A 97 0.75 5.80 3.63
N ALA A 98 0.33 4.91 2.73
CA ALA A 98 0.21 5.21 1.31
C ALA A 98 -0.81 6.34 1.03
N ALA A 99 -1.96 6.32 1.71
CA ALA A 99 -2.98 7.36 1.56
C ALA A 99 -2.50 8.73 2.07
N VAL A 100 -1.80 8.76 3.21
CA VAL A 100 -1.22 10.01 3.77
C VAL A 100 -0.19 10.60 2.81
N ARG A 101 0.70 9.77 2.25
CA ARG A 101 1.71 10.21 1.27
C ARG A 101 1.07 10.72 -0.02
N PHE A 102 0.07 10.00 -0.53
CA PHE A 102 -0.65 10.41 -1.72
C PHE A 102 -1.34 11.77 -1.53
N ALA A 103 -2.04 11.96 -0.41
CA ALA A 103 -2.70 13.23 -0.10
C ALA A 103 -1.71 14.39 0.05
N SER A 104 -0.53 14.13 0.63
CA SER A 104 0.53 15.14 0.78
C SER A 104 1.09 15.57 -0.58
N ARG A 105 1.39 14.62 -1.47
CA ARG A 105 1.87 14.92 -2.82
C ARG A 105 0.85 15.66 -3.67
N ALA A 106 -0.42 15.26 -3.60
CA ALA A 106 -1.48 15.94 -4.33
C ALA A 106 -1.66 17.40 -3.88
N ALA A 107 -1.45 17.69 -2.59
CA ALA A 107 -1.48 19.07 -2.09
C ALA A 107 -0.27 19.90 -2.54
N GLU A 108 0.93 19.29 -2.62
CA GLU A 108 2.13 19.94 -3.14
C GLU A 108 2.00 20.28 -4.64
N ASP A 109 1.40 19.38 -5.43
CA ASP A 109 1.16 19.61 -6.86
C ASP A 109 0.15 20.76 -7.13
N ASP A 110 -0.84 20.95 -6.25
CA ASP A 110 -1.82 22.05 -6.34
C ASP A 110 -1.23 23.42 -5.96
N GLU A 111 -0.19 23.46 -5.11
CA GLU A 111 0.47 24.71 -4.70
C GLU A 111 1.46 25.23 -5.76
N ASP A 112 2.03 24.36 -6.60
CA ASP A 112 3.02 24.73 -7.63
C ASP A 112 2.37 25.31 -8.91
N ASP A 113 1.07 25.11 -9.13
CA ASP A 113 0.32 25.67 -10.29
C ASP A 113 -0.19 27.12 -10.05
N GLY A 114 0.08 27.68 -8.86
CA GLY A 114 -0.32 29.05 -8.47
C GLY A 114 0.71 30.16 -8.77
N GLY A 115 1.88 29.82 -9.31
CA GLY A 115 2.99 30.76 -9.54
C GLY A 115 2.92 31.53 -10.86
N GLY A 116 2.02 32.50 -10.98
CA GLY A 116 1.91 33.32 -12.20
C GLY A 116 1.11 34.61 -12.09
N ASP A 117 1.13 35.31 -10.93
CA ASP A 117 0.84 36.75 -10.91
C ASP A 117 2.15 37.50 -11.20
N ASP A 118 2.33 37.89 -12.46
CA ASP A 118 3.24 38.99 -12.81
C ASP A 118 2.39 40.01 -13.59
N SER A 119 1.59 40.75 -12.81
CA SER A 119 1.08 42.05 -13.23
C SER A 119 2.25 43.03 -13.36
N PRO A 120 2.39 43.72 -14.50
CA PRO A 120 2.65 45.14 -14.36
C PRO A 120 1.84 46.01 -15.34
N GLY A 121 1.22 47.04 -14.75
CA GLY A 121 1.26 48.43 -15.25
C GLY A 121 0.52 48.77 -16.52
#